data_AF-A0A2V5LTB9-F1
#
_entry.id   AF-A0A2V5LTB9-F1
#
_cell.length_a   1.000
_cell.length_b   1.000
_cell.length_c   1.000
_cell.angle_alpha   90.00
_cell.angle_beta   90.00
_cell.angle_gamma   90.00
#
_symmetry.space_group_name_H-M   'P 1'
#
loop_
_entity.id
_entity.type
_entity.pdbx_description
1 polymer ?
#
loop_
_entity_poly.entity_id
_entity_poly.type
_entity_poly.pdbx_seq_one_letter_code
_entity_poly.pdbx_strand_id
1 'polypeptide(L)'
;MADAAVCAWDAKYTFHFWRPVTAIAFAEPELNWMSFIVTPPFPDYISGHSTFSGAAATVLALFYDTGDLPFTTGSDFLPGVYRSFPTCLDAAREAAVSRLYGGIHFRSANEDGLQAGISIGEWTGSHYLLPKGNRSR
;
A
#
# COMPACT_ATOMS: atom_id res chain seq x y z
N MET A 1 -7.50 1.79 -8.61
CA MET A 1 -6.42 2.48 -7.85
C MET A 1 -6.66 3.98 -7.65
N ALA A 2 -7.39 4.69 -8.50
CA ALA A 2 -7.66 6.12 -8.31
C ALA A 2 -8.35 6.42 -6.95
N ASP A 3 -9.39 5.66 -6.60
CA ASP A 3 -10.11 5.83 -5.33
C ASP A 3 -9.23 5.52 -4.10
N ALA A 4 -8.25 4.63 -4.24
CA ALA A 4 -7.25 4.40 -3.21
C ALA A 4 -6.36 5.64 -2.99
N ALA A 5 -6.02 6.38 -4.05
CA ALA A 5 -5.32 7.65 -3.94
C ALA A 5 -6.18 8.69 -3.22
N VAL A 6 -7.45 8.82 -3.61
CA VAL A 6 -8.39 9.76 -3.01
C VAL A 6 -8.53 9.49 -1.51
N CYS A 7 -8.80 8.24 -1.14
CA CYS A 7 -8.89 7.83 0.27
C CYS A 7 -7.59 8.11 1.05
N ALA A 8 -6.44 7.72 0.51
CA ALA A 8 -5.17 7.91 1.21
C ALA A 8 -4.81 9.38 1.39
N TRP A 9 -5.04 10.23 0.38
CA TRP A 9 -4.77 11.67 0.49
C TRP A 9 -5.79 12.39 1.36
N ASP A 10 -7.07 12.01 1.29
CA ASP A 10 -8.10 12.51 2.19
C ASP A 10 -7.73 12.25 3.66
N ALA A 11 -7.34 11.02 4.00
CA ALA A 11 -6.86 10.68 5.34
C ALA A 11 -5.61 11.48 5.74
N LYS A 12 -4.61 11.58 4.84
CA LYS A 12 -3.37 12.35 5.11
C LYS A 12 -3.66 13.78 5.51
N TYR A 13 -4.55 14.45 4.77
CA TYR A 13 -4.87 15.85 5.01
C TYR A 13 -6.01 16.05 6.02
N THR A 14 -6.70 14.99 6.43
CA THR A 14 -7.60 15.02 7.58
C THR A 14 -6.83 14.90 8.89
N PHE A 15 -5.90 13.95 9.00
CA PHE A 15 -5.20 13.66 10.26
C PHE A 15 -3.91 14.43 10.47
N HIS A 16 -3.25 14.90 9.39
CA HIS A 16 -1.99 15.67 9.46
C HIS A 16 -0.91 15.00 10.34
N PHE A 17 -0.88 13.67 10.36
CA PHE A 17 0.00 12.94 11.27
C PHE A 17 1.48 13.11 10.85
N TRP A 18 2.33 13.43 11.84
CA TRP A 18 3.77 13.59 11.66
C TRP A 18 4.46 12.29 11.22
N ARG A 19 5.67 12.43 10.64
CA ARG A 19 6.50 11.31 10.20
C ARG A 19 7.38 10.76 11.33
N PRO A 20 7.83 9.50 11.26
CA PRO A 20 8.71 8.91 12.28
C PRO A 20 9.97 9.73 12.56
N VAL A 21 10.62 10.29 11.53
CA VAL A 21 11.82 11.12 11.70
C VAL A 21 11.56 12.33 12.61
N THR A 22 10.39 12.97 12.49
CA THR A 22 10.00 14.11 13.34
C THR A 22 9.68 13.65 14.75
N ALA A 23 8.93 12.55 14.90
CA ALA A 23 8.54 12.04 16.21
C ALA A 23 9.75 11.54 17.02
N ILE A 24 10.67 10.83 16.37
CA ILE A 24 11.89 10.33 17.02
C ILE A 24 12.83 11.48 17.37
N ALA A 25 13.05 12.45 16.48
CA ALA A 25 13.88 13.62 16.81
C ALA A 25 13.30 14.44 17.96
N PHE A 26 11.97 14.48 18.11
CA PHE A 26 11.30 15.13 19.23
C PHE A 26 11.48 14.35 20.55
N ALA A 27 11.38 13.02 20.51
CA ALA A 27 11.48 12.18 21.70
C ALA A 27 12.93 11.91 22.15
N GLU A 28 13.85 11.74 21.20
CA GLU A 28 15.25 11.37 21.40
C GLU A 28 16.17 12.27 20.53
N PRO A 29 16.31 13.56 20.86
CA PRO A 29 17.06 14.51 20.03
C PRO A 29 18.54 14.14 19.83
N GLU A 30 19.16 13.50 20.82
CA GLU A 30 20.58 13.10 20.76
C GLU A 30 20.83 11.88 19.86
N LEU A 31 19.79 11.11 19.53
CA LEU A 31 19.92 9.90 18.72
C LEU A 31 20.36 10.22 17.29
N ASN A 32 20.12 11.45 16.81
CA ASN A 32 20.41 11.90 15.44
C ASN A 32 19.92 10.87 14.39
N TRP A 33 18.78 10.24 14.67
CA TRP A 33 18.27 9.13 13.90
C TRP A 33 17.76 9.60 12.53
N MET A 34 18.03 8.78 11.50
CA MET A 34 17.54 9.00 10.15
C MET A 34 16.88 7.74 9.60
N SER A 35 15.84 7.94 8.78
CA SER A 35 15.15 6.85 8.09
C SER A 35 16.04 6.22 7.01
N PHE A 36 15.88 4.91 6.78
CA PHE A 36 16.68 4.16 5.80
C PHE A 36 16.43 4.64 4.36
N ILE A 37 15.19 5.05 4.06
CA ILE A 37 14.84 5.71 2.80
C ILE A 37 14.40 7.15 3.06
N VAL A 38 14.48 8.00 2.05
CA VAL A 38 14.07 9.41 2.14
C VAL A 38 12.59 9.50 2.52
N THR A 39 12.31 10.26 3.58
CA THR A 39 10.93 10.53 4.03
C THR A 39 10.20 11.39 2.97
N PRO A 40 9.07 10.91 2.42
CA PRO A 40 8.32 11.68 1.42
C PRO A 40 7.66 12.95 1.98
N PRO A 41 7.51 14.02 1.17
CA PRO A 41 7.01 15.32 1.63
C PRO A 41 5.47 15.38 1.70
N PHE A 42 4.86 14.48 2.47
CA PHE A 42 3.42 14.47 2.77
C PHE A 42 3.16 13.76 4.11
N PRO A 43 2.00 14.02 4.78
CA PRO A 43 1.68 13.44 6.08
C PRO A 43 1.76 11.91 6.11
N ASP A 44 1.96 11.36 7.29
CA ASP A 44 2.18 9.93 7.50
C ASP A 44 0.93 9.09 7.23
N TYR A 45 -0.13 9.33 7.99
CA TYR A 45 -1.28 8.42 8.10
C TYR A 45 -2.37 8.72 7.06
N ILE A 46 -2.85 7.78 6.26
CA ILE A 46 -2.42 6.37 6.09
C ILE A 46 -1.31 6.22 5.04
N SER A 47 -0.65 5.05 5.01
CA SER A 47 0.40 4.71 4.06
C SER A 47 -0.17 4.55 2.64
N GLY A 48 0.26 5.43 1.73
CA GLY A 48 -0.16 5.38 0.33
C GLY A 48 0.22 4.07 -0.34
N HIS A 49 1.49 3.63 -0.20
CA HIS A 49 1.95 2.34 -0.74
C HIS A 49 1.05 1.18 -0.29
N SER A 50 0.75 1.09 1.01
CA SER A 50 -0.11 0.05 1.56
C SER A 50 -1.52 0.09 0.95
N THR A 51 -2.09 1.29 0.83
CA THR A 51 -3.44 1.51 0.28
C THR A 51 -3.53 1.15 -1.20
N PHE A 52 -2.57 1.58 -2.02
CA PHE A 52 -2.52 1.22 -3.45
C PHE A 52 -2.33 -0.27 -3.65
N SER A 53 -1.37 -0.86 -2.94
CA SER A 53 -1.05 -2.28 -3.07
C SER A 53 -2.22 -3.16 -2.63
N GLY A 54 -2.89 -2.83 -1.51
CA GLY A 54 -4.09 -3.54 -1.07
C GLY A 54 -5.20 -3.49 -2.11
N ALA A 55 -5.50 -2.31 -2.66
CA ALA A 55 -6.55 -2.17 -3.67
C ALA A 55 -6.22 -2.93 -4.97
N ALA A 56 -4.98 -2.85 -5.43
CA ALA A 56 -4.56 -3.55 -6.65
C ALA A 56 -4.59 -5.07 -6.47
N ALA A 57 -4.06 -5.59 -5.36
CA ALA A 57 -4.02 -7.01 -5.07
C ALA A 57 -5.44 -7.61 -5.01
N THR A 58 -6.36 -6.93 -4.33
CA THR A 58 -7.76 -7.37 -4.23
C THR A 58 -8.45 -7.35 -5.60
N VAL A 59 -8.31 -6.27 -6.38
CA VAL A 59 -8.94 -6.18 -7.70
C VAL A 59 -8.43 -7.26 -8.65
N LEU A 60 -7.13 -7.54 -8.66
CA LEU A 60 -6.55 -8.59 -9.50
C LEU A 60 -7.10 -9.97 -9.13
N ALA A 61 -7.19 -10.27 -7.84
CA ALA A 61 -7.75 -11.54 -7.38
C ALA A 61 -9.23 -11.71 -7.79
N LEU A 62 -10.03 -10.65 -7.64
CA LEU A 62 -11.43 -10.65 -8.05
C LEU A 62 -11.60 -10.75 -9.58
N PHE A 63 -10.74 -10.09 -10.35
CA PHE A 63 -10.82 -10.10 -11.80
C PHE A 63 -10.51 -11.47 -12.41
N TYR A 64 -9.50 -12.15 -11.87
CA TYR A 64 -9.13 -13.50 -12.33
C TYR A 64 -9.89 -14.62 -11.62
N ASP A 65 -10.80 -14.29 -10.70
CA ASP A 65 -11.56 -15.23 -9.87
C ASP A 65 -10.65 -16.22 -9.10
N THR A 66 -9.46 -15.76 -8.71
CA THR A 66 -8.50 -16.53 -7.91
C THR A 66 -7.47 -15.62 -7.25
N GLY A 67 -7.10 -15.93 -6.01
CA GLY A 67 -5.95 -15.31 -5.34
C GLY A 67 -4.61 -15.98 -5.68
N ASP A 68 -4.64 -17.19 -6.23
CA ASP A 68 -3.47 -17.98 -6.62
C ASP A 68 -2.91 -17.48 -7.96
N LEU A 69 -2.21 -16.34 -7.86
CA LEU A 69 -1.61 -15.62 -8.99
C LEU A 69 -0.10 -15.52 -8.74
N PRO A 70 0.66 -16.61 -8.86
CA PRO A 70 2.07 -16.61 -8.57
C PRO A 70 2.84 -15.79 -9.61
N PHE A 71 3.77 -14.95 -9.15
CA PHE A 71 4.62 -14.16 -10.04
C PHE A 71 5.99 -13.90 -9.42
N THR A 72 6.96 -13.60 -10.28
CA THR A 72 8.30 -13.15 -9.91
C THR A 72 8.53 -11.77 -10.51
N THR A 73 9.06 -10.85 -9.71
CA THR A 73 9.42 -9.50 -10.17
C THR A 73 10.85 -9.16 -9.79
N GLY A 74 11.52 -8.40 -10.65
CA GLY A 74 12.88 -7.91 -10.44
C GLY A 74 12.91 -6.55 -9.75
N SER A 75 14.04 -6.21 -9.14
CA SER A 75 14.28 -4.87 -8.63
C SER A 75 14.89 -3.97 -9.70
N ASP A 76 14.27 -2.82 -9.97
CA ASP A 76 14.82 -1.80 -10.87
C ASP A 76 16.12 -1.18 -10.34
N PHE A 77 16.32 -1.19 -9.02
CA PHE A 77 17.47 -0.57 -8.34
C PHE A 77 18.56 -1.57 -7.94
N LEU A 78 18.27 -2.88 -7.99
CA LEU A 78 19.21 -3.94 -7.62
C LEU A 78 19.22 -5.00 -8.74
N PRO A 79 20.01 -4.80 -9.80
CA PRO A 79 20.10 -5.74 -10.91
C PRO A 79 20.44 -7.16 -10.42
N GLY A 80 19.68 -8.14 -10.90
CA GLY A 80 19.85 -9.56 -10.50
C GLY A 80 19.13 -9.96 -9.21
N VAL A 81 18.48 -9.03 -8.50
CA VAL A 81 17.63 -9.35 -7.34
C VAL A 81 16.19 -9.54 -7.79
N TYR A 82 15.62 -10.69 -7.45
CA TYR A 82 14.24 -11.08 -7.77
C TYR A 82 13.49 -11.45 -6.49
N ARG A 83 12.18 -11.23 -6.50
CA ARG A 83 11.25 -11.68 -5.46
C ARG A 83 10.09 -12.43 -6.09
N SER A 84 9.71 -13.54 -5.48
CA SER A 84 8.59 -14.38 -5.92
C SER A 84 7.49 -14.37 -4.89
N PHE A 85 6.25 -14.23 -5.35
CA PHE A 85 5.07 -14.16 -4.50
C PHE A 85 4.06 -15.21 -4.95
N PRO A 86 3.42 -15.95 -4.03
CA PRO A 86 2.34 -16.86 -4.38
C PRO A 86 1.06 -16.10 -4.76
N THR A 87 0.82 -14.94 -4.15
CA THR A 87 -0.36 -14.12 -4.40
C THR A 87 0.01 -12.65 -4.52
N CYS A 88 -0.84 -11.85 -5.19
CA CYS A 88 -0.71 -10.40 -5.17
C CYS A 88 -0.87 -9.80 -3.76
N LEU A 89 -1.62 -10.48 -2.87
CA LEU A 89 -1.81 -10.02 -1.50
C LEU A 89 -0.53 -10.18 -0.66
N ASP A 90 0.27 -11.22 -0.90
CA ASP A 90 1.57 -11.38 -0.24
C ASP A 90 2.54 -10.28 -0.67
N ALA A 91 2.56 -9.95 -1.97
CA ALA A 91 3.31 -8.80 -2.47
C ALA A 91 2.82 -7.48 -1.84
N ALA A 92 1.51 -7.30 -1.67
CA ALA A 92 0.95 -6.09 -1.05
C ALA A 92 1.30 -5.96 0.44
N ARG A 93 1.26 -7.07 1.19
CA ARG A 93 1.71 -7.12 2.60
C ARG A 93 3.19 -6.79 2.71
N GLU A 94 4.00 -7.31 1.80
CA GLU A 94 5.42 -7.02 1.77
C GLU A 94 5.71 -5.55 1.41
N ALA A 95 4.98 -5.00 0.44
CA ALA A 95 5.06 -3.58 0.11
C ALA A 95 4.67 -2.70 1.31
N ALA A 96 3.65 -3.07 2.07
CA ALA A 96 3.22 -2.36 3.27
C ALA A 96 4.31 -2.37 4.36
N VAL A 97 4.80 -3.56 4.75
CA VAL A 97 5.82 -3.68 5.80
C VAL A 97 7.16 -3.07 5.40
N SER A 98 7.47 -3.01 4.10
CA SER A 98 8.70 -2.35 3.60
C SER A 98 8.80 -0.89 4.05
N ARG A 99 7.67 -0.21 4.30
CA ARG A 99 7.68 1.19 4.70
C ARG A 99 8.04 1.38 6.17
N LEU A 100 7.76 0.36 6.99
CA LEU A 100 8.25 0.27 8.37
C LEU A 100 9.77 0.06 8.36
N TYR A 101 10.27 -0.88 7.56
CA TYR A 101 11.73 -1.11 7.41
C TYR A 101 12.46 0.10 6.83
N GLY A 102 11.80 0.85 5.93
CA GLY A 102 12.29 2.12 5.42
C GLY A 102 12.35 3.23 6.47
N GLY A 103 11.69 3.07 7.63
CA GLY A 103 11.64 4.06 8.70
C GLY A 103 10.75 5.27 8.39
N ILE A 104 9.80 5.16 7.46
CA ILE A 104 9.03 6.34 7.02
C ILE A 104 7.55 6.29 7.37
N HIS A 105 7.05 5.16 7.85
CA HIS A 105 5.66 4.99 8.29
C HIS A 105 5.59 4.32 9.65
N PHE A 106 4.66 4.79 10.49
CA PHE A 106 4.24 4.04 11.67
C PHE A 106 3.52 2.74 11.25
N ARG A 107 3.52 1.74 12.14
CA ARG A 107 2.86 0.46 11.90
C ARG A 107 1.38 0.62 11.55
N SER A 108 0.65 1.44 12.32
CA SER A 108 -0.77 1.71 12.09
C SER A 108 -1.04 2.28 10.70
N ALA A 109 -0.21 3.22 10.21
CA ALA A 109 -0.36 3.77 8.88
C ALA A 109 -0.24 2.70 7.78
N ASN A 110 0.60 1.68 7.97
CA ASN A 110 0.73 0.57 7.03
C ASN A 110 -0.43 -0.42 7.13
N GLU A 111 -0.79 -0.84 8.34
CA GLU A 111 -1.84 -1.84 8.57
C GLU A 111 -3.22 -1.30 8.18
N ASP A 112 -3.58 -0.09 8.64
CA ASP A 112 -4.85 0.56 8.29
C ASP A 112 -4.89 0.93 6.82
N GLY A 113 -3.76 1.36 6.24
CA GLY A 113 -3.64 1.64 4.82
C GLY A 113 -3.89 0.41 3.96
N LEU A 114 -3.28 -0.72 4.31
CA LEU A 114 -3.49 -1.99 3.60
C LEU A 114 -4.97 -2.42 3.69
N GLN A 115 -5.57 -2.33 4.86
CA GLN A 115 -6.98 -2.69 5.07
C GLN A 115 -7.93 -1.77 4.28
N ALA A 116 -7.69 -0.46 4.29
CA ALA A 116 -8.46 0.50 3.49
C ALA A 116 -8.35 0.19 1.99
N GLY A 117 -7.15 -0.13 1.51
CA GLY A 117 -6.92 -0.58 0.14
C GLY A 117 -7.74 -1.82 -0.21
N ILE A 118 -7.70 -2.85 0.64
CA ILE A 118 -8.47 -4.08 0.44
C ILE A 118 -9.97 -3.78 0.31
N SER A 119 -10.54 -3.01 1.25
CA SER A 119 -11.96 -2.67 1.23
C SER A 119 -12.37 -1.86 -0.01
N ILE A 120 -11.53 -0.94 -0.48
CA ILE A 120 -11.75 -0.21 -1.74
C ILE A 120 -11.73 -1.17 -2.93
N GLY A 121 -10.81 -2.13 -2.95
CA GLY A 121 -10.72 -3.15 -3.99
C GLY A 121 -11.96 -4.04 -4.04
N GLU A 122 -12.44 -4.51 -2.89
CA GLU A 122 -13.66 -5.32 -2.75
C GLU A 122 -14.89 -4.57 -3.26
N TRP A 123 -15.05 -3.31 -2.84
CA TRP A 123 -16.15 -2.47 -3.27
C TRP A 123 -16.10 -2.20 -4.77
N THR A 124 -14.93 -1.83 -5.30
CA THR A 124 -14.75 -1.59 -6.74
C THR A 124 -15.07 -2.85 -7.57
N GLY A 125 -14.53 -4.00 -7.17
CA GLY A 125 -14.71 -5.25 -7.90
C GLY A 125 -16.17 -5.71 -7.93
N SER A 126 -16.86 -5.62 -6.80
CA SER A 126 -18.26 -6.03 -6.67
C SER A 126 -19.27 -5.08 -7.32
N HIS A 127 -18.90 -3.84 -7.62
CA HIS A 127 -19.83 -2.83 -8.16
C HIS A 127 -19.55 -2.43 -9.61
N TYR A 128 -18.27 -2.42 -10.03
CA TYR A 128 -17.88 -1.86 -11.33
C TYR A 128 -17.17 -2.84 -12.26
N LEU A 129 -16.70 -3.99 -11.75
CA LEU A 129 -16.04 -5.03 -12.56
C LEU A 129 -16.94 -6.24 -12.82
N LEU A 130 -18.25 -6.08 -12.67
CA LEU A 130 -19.20 -7.14 -12.94
C LEU A 130 -19.25 -7.47 -14.45
N PRO A 131 -19.45 -8.75 -14.82
CA PRO A 131 -19.67 -9.11 -16.20
C PRO A 131 -20.82 -8.28 -16.78
N LYS A 132 -20.61 -7.69 -17.97
CA LYS A 132 -21.75 -7.21 -18.75
C LYS A 132 -22.57 -8.44 -19.11
N GLY A 133 -23.73 -8.60 -18.48
CA GLY A 133 -24.69 -9.64 -18.89
C GLY A 133 -24.88 -9.56 -20.40
N ASN A 134 -24.94 -10.73 -21.07
CA ASN A 134 -25.25 -10.84 -22.49
C ASN A 134 -26.62 -10.17 -22.75
N ARG A 135 -26.62 -8.86 -22.98
CA ARG A 135 -27.73 -8.20 -23.67
C ARG A 135 -27.49 -8.49 -25.14
N SER A 136 -27.93 -9.68 -25.57
CA SER A 136 -28.16 -9.95 -26.98
C SER A 136 -28.97 -8.79 -27.54
N ARG A 137 -28.35 -8.05 -28.46
CA ARG A 137 -29.09 -7.16 -29.36
C ARG A 137 -29.89 -8.01 -30.33
#